data_AF-A0A7J3MKE2-F1
#
_entry.id   AF-A0A7J3MKE2-F1
#
_cell.length_a   1.000
_cell.length_b   1.000
_cell.length_c   1.000
_cell.angle_alpha   90.00
_cell.angle_beta   90.00
_cell.angle_gamma   90.00
#
_symmetry.space_group_name_H-M   'P 1'
#
loop_
_entity.id
_entity.type
_entity.pdbx_description
1 polymer ?
#
loop_
_entity_poly.entity_id
_entity_poly.type
_entity_poly.pdbx_seq_one_letter_code
_entity_poly.pdbx_strand_id
1 'polypeptide(L)'
;MEIAKASIWKTPYIGAYSKVFGNSAVVNKNAPQGFLRKIIKVLKIDSIAVTNIAGVHAVSSMISANSNFIIVPDTIDEEELNELNKLSREVLVMESKLKAWGNMMLLSDRGVLFSPRVSKQDAEKIVDSLSIDYGFSTLANYMAVGALAVTGGKICFVSKILNEEEKKLLEDLLKLKTYSITVNDGLMFIRLGMLASPHGILVGESTTGSELMDISLAVSSAGSF
;
A
#
# COMPACT_ATOMS: atom_id res chain seq x y z
N MET A 1 5.38 -18.63 -0.40
CA MET A 1 5.60 -17.17 -0.38
C MET A 1 6.69 -16.88 0.64
N GLU A 2 7.71 -16.10 0.29
CA GLU A 2 8.79 -15.73 1.23
C GLU A 2 8.33 -14.59 2.15
N ILE A 3 8.58 -14.71 3.46
CA ILE A 3 8.35 -13.64 4.45
C ILE A 3 9.70 -13.30 5.07
N ALA A 4 10.13 -12.04 4.98
CA ALA A 4 11.40 -11.61 5.54
C ALA A 4 11.31 -10.27 6.29
N LYS A 5 12.20 -10.11 7.27
CA LYS A 5 12.35 -8.84 8.00
C LYS A 5 13.24 -7.87 7.26
N ALA A 6 12.97 -6.58 7.36
CA ALA A 6 13.78 -5.51 6.80
C ALA A 6 13.75 -4.26 7.67
N SER A 7 14.74 -3.40 7.47
CA SER A 7 14.74 -2.03 7.95
C SER A 7 15.31 -1.11 6.89
N ILE A 8 14.87 0.14 6.94
CA ILE A 8 15.39 1.24 6.15
C ILE A 8 15.99 2.24 7.14
N TRP A 9 17.25 2.61 6.99
CA TRP A 9 17.97 3.46 7.97
C TRP A 9 17.83 3.03 9.45
N LYS A 10 17.82 1.71 9.72
CA LYS A 10 17.63 1.15 11.09
C LYS A 10 16.30 1.51 11.75
N THR A 11 15.28 1.85 10.94
CA THR A 11 13.90 1.93 11.41
C THR A 11 13.06 0.79 10.84
N PRO A 12 12.11 0.23 11.62
CA PRO A 12 11.21 -0.81 11.15
C PRO A 12 10.07 -0.28 10.26
N TYR A 13 9.95 1.04 10.04
CA TYR A 13 8.85 1.64 9.27
C TYR A 13 9.06 1.61 7.75
N ILE A 14 9.41 0.44 7.22
CA ILE A 14 9.77 0.23 5.80
C ILE A 14 8.67 0.67 4.81
N GLY A 15 7.42 0.52 5.21
CA GLY A 15 6.26 0.85 4.39
C GLY A 15 5.82 2.31 4.51
N ALA A 16 6.42 3.11 5.40
CA ALA A 16 6.30 4.57 5.31
C ALA A 16 7.05 5.12 4.07
N TYR A 17 8.15 4.48 3.72
CA TYR A 17 9.10 4.93 2.71
C TYR A 17 9.03 4.14 1.40
N SER A 18 8.09 3.20 1.29
CA SER A 18 7.93 2.36 0.12
C SER A 18 6.46 2.03 -0.11
N LYS A 19 6.03 1.98 -1.38
CA LYS A 19 4.74 1.46 -1.81
C LYS A 19 4.99 0.34 -2.82
N VAL A 20 4.35 -0.80 -2.61
CA VAL A 20 4.39 -1.96 -3.52
C VAL A 20 2.99 -2.18 -4.10
N PHE A 21 2.92 -2.52 -5.38
CA PHE A 21 1.70 -2.77 -6.13
C PHE A 21 2.00 -3.68 -7.33
N GLY A 22 1.28 -4.79 -7.47
CA GLY A 22 1.61 -5.83 -8.43
C GLY A 22 3.08 -6.27 -8.26
N ASN A 23 3.85 -6.21 -9.35
CA ASN A 23 5.30 -6.48 -9.38
C ASN A 23 6.13 -5.19 -9.49
N SER A 24 5.59 -4.06 -9.05
CA SER A 24 6.23 -2.76 -9.11
C SER A 24 6.35 -2.14 -7.73
N ALA A 25 7.31 -1.23 -7.56
CA ALA A 25 7.48 -0.50 -6.32
C ALA A 25 7.89 0.96 -6.56
N VAL A 26 7.47 1.83 -5.65
CA VAL A 26 8.01 3.19 -5.49
C VAL A 26 8.67 3.25 -4.13
N VAL A 27 9.93 3.67 -4.07
CA VAL A 27 10.73 3.72 -2.85
C VAL A 27 11.39 5.08 -2.72
N ASN A 28 11.51 5.58 -1.50
CA ASN A 28 12.16 6.87 -1.20
C ASN A 28 13.50 7.04 -1.93
N LYS A 29 13.76 8.25 -2.45
CA LYS A 29 14.97 8.57 -3.23
C LYS A 29 16.30 8.29 -2.53
N ASN A 30 16.33 8.34 -1.20
CA ASN A 30 17.54 8.15 -0.39
C ASN A 30 17.67 6.71 0.16
N ALA A 31 16.83 5.77 -0.30
CA ALA A 31 16.81 4.42 0.24
C ALA A 31 18.15 3.69 0.03
N PRO A 32 18.68 2.99 1.06
CA PRO A 32 19.94 2.29 0.92
C PRO A 32 19.86 1.17 -0.13
N GLN A 33 20.92 0.98 -0.91
CA GLN A 33 20.99 -0.06 -1.94
C GLN A 33 20.73 -1.49 -1.40
N GLY A 34 21.16 -1.76 -0.16
CA GLY A 34 20.87 -3.02 0.51
C GLY A 34 19.36 -3.27 0.72
N PHE A 35 18.60 -2.22 1.01
CA PHE A 35 17.15 -2.28 1.18
C PHE A 35 16.45 -2.48 -0.17
N LEU A 36 16.86 -1.75 -1.21
CA LEU A 36 16.35 -1.91 -2.58
C LEU A 36 16.54 -3.35 -3.10
N ARG A 37 17.73 -3.92 -2.93
CA ARG A 37 18.01 -5.33 -3.27
C ARG A 37 17.10 -6.30 -2.53
N LYS A 38 16.75 -6.01 -1.28
CA LYS A 38 15.87 -6.85 -0.47
C LYS A 38 14.43 -6.81 -0.98
N ILE A 39 13.92 -5.63 -1.32
CA ILE A 39 12.62 -5.45 -1.98
C ILE A 39 12.57 -6.29 -3.26
N ILE A 40 13.53 -6.11 -4.18
CA ILE A 40 13.56 -6.83 -5.46
C ILE A 40 13.57 -8.34 -5.25
N LYS A 41 14.47 -8.84 -4.38
CA LYS A 41 14.66 -10.29 -4.20
C LYS A 41 13.46 -10.98 -3.54
N VAL A 42 12.96 -10.40 -2.44
CA VAL A 42 11.92 -11.04 -1.61
C VAL A 42 10.55 -10.84 -2.23
N LEU A 43 10.23 -9.63 -2.70
CA LEU A 43 8.91 -9.30 -3.25
C LEU A 43 8.79 -9.58 -4.75
N LYS A 44 9.88 -10.01 -5.42
CA LYS A 44 9.92 -10.27 -6.88
C LYS A 44 9.45 -9.05 -7.69
N ILE A 45 10.04 -7.89 -7.40
CA ILE A 45 9.73 -6.64 -8.10
C ILE A 45 10.53 -6.57 -9.40
N ASP A 46 9.83 -6.32 -10.50
CA ASP A 46 10.39 -6.20 -11.85
C ASP A 46 10.76 -4.74 -12.18
N SER A 47 9.98 -3.77 -11.69
CA SER A 47 10.19 -2.35 -11.93
C SER A 47 10.12 -1.53 -10.64
N ILE A 48 11.12 -0.66 -10.43
CA ILE A 48 11.23 0.16 -9.22
C ILE A 48 11.55 1.60 -9.58
N ALA A 49 10.76 2.53 -9.05
CA ALA A 49 11.07 3.96 -9.08
C ALA A 49 11.67 4.36 -7.73
N VAL A 50 12.83 5.01 -7.75
CA VAL A 50 13.54 5.45 -6.54
C VAL A 50 13.47 6.96 -6.47
N THR A 51 12.39 7.46 -5.86
CA THR A 51 12.03 8.89 -5.90
C THR A 51 11.28 9.32 -4.64
N ASN A 52 11.09 10.62 -4.44
CA ASN A 52 10.10 11.17 -3.52
C ASN A 52 8.77 11.41 -4.25
N ILE A 53 7.73 11.86 -3.54
CA ILE A 53 6.46 12.30 -4.14
C ILE A 53 6.09 13.64 -3.53
N ALA A 54 6.01 14.68 -4.36
CA ALA A 54 5.87 16.08 -3.96
C ALA A 54 6.91 16.52 -2.92
N GLY A 55 8.16 16.07 -3.07
CA GLY A 55 9.25 16.32 -2.12
C GLY A 55 9.12 15.57 -0.78
N VAL A 56 8.04 14.82 -0.55
CA VAL A 56 7.78 14.14 0.73
C VAL A 56 8.56 12.84 0.82
N HIS A 57 9.27 12.65 1.94
CA HIS A 57 10.05 11.44 2.19
C HIS A 57 9.18 10.19 2.46
N ALA A 58 8.06 10.37 3.17
CA ALA A 58 7.10 9.31 3.45
C ALA A 58 6.24 9.01 2.22
N VAL A 59 6.87 8.48 1.16
CA VAL A 59 6.28 8.35 -0.18
C VAL A 59 4.95 7.61 -0.16
N SER A 60 4.80 6.57 0.67
CA SER A 60 3.58 5.74 0.70
C SER A 60 2.35 6.49 1.21
N SER A 61 2.53 7.61 1.90
CA SER A 61 1.41 8.45 2.33
C SER A 61 0.85 9.30 1.19
N MET A 62 1.67 9.60 0.18
CA MET A 62 1.33 10.50 -0.94
C MET A 62 0.81 9.74 -2.16
N ILE A 63 1.09 8.44 -2.26
CA ILE A 63 0.81 7.63 -3.44
C ILE A 63 -0.18 6.51 -3.15
N SER A 64 -1.16 6.33 -4.03
CA SER A 64 -1.95 5.10 -4.13
C SER A 64 -1.71 4.50 -5.51
N ALA A 65 -1.63 3.17 -5.61
CA ALA A 65 -1.29 2.52 -6.86
C ALA A 65 -1.80 1.08 -6.88
N ASN A 66 -2.10 0.59 -8.08
CA ASN A 66 -2.46 -0.78 -8.39
C ASN A 66 -1.70 -1.26 -9.64
N SER A 67 -2.08 -2.39 -10.21
CA SER A 67 -1.37 -2.99 -11.36
C SER A 67 -1.46 -2.17 -12.65
N ASN A 68 -2.31 -1.14 -12.71
CA ASN A 68 -2.55 -0.34 -13.93
C ASN A 68 -2.23 1.14 -13.72
N PHE A 69 -2.56 1.70 -12.55
CA PHE A 69 -2.52 3.14 -12.30
C PHE A 69 -1.68 3.50 -11.07
N ILE A 70 -1.10 4.69 -11.13
CA ILE A 70 -0.41 5.37 -10.04
C ILE A 70 -1.10 6.72 -9.83
N ILE A 71 -1.59 6.98 -8.62
CA ILE A 71 -2.30 8.21 -8.26
C ILE A 71 -1.40 9.05 -7.36
N VAL A 72 -1.16 10.29 -7.76
CA VAL A 72 -0.25 11.24 -7.11
C VAL A 72 -0.90 12.63 -7.00
N PRO A 73 -0.46 13.49 -6.07
CA PRO A 73 -0.90 14.87 -6.04
C PRO A 73 -0.38 15.69 -7.23
N ASP A 74 -1.13 16.70 -7.63
CA ASP A 74 -0.73 17.84 -8.48
C ASP A 74 0.54 18.60 -8.02
N THR A 75 0.98 18.43 -6.78
CA THR A 75 2.22 19.02 -6.25
C THR A 75 3.47 18.17 -6.56
N ILE A 76 3.34 17.08 -7.32
CA ILE A 76 4.48 16.28 -7.79
C ILE A 76 5.36 17.13 -8.72
N ASP A 77 6.69 16.98 -8.61
CA ASP A 77 7.60 17.65 -9.53
C ASP A 77 7.89 16.82 -10.79
N GLU A 78 8.51 17.46 -11.80
CA GLU A 78 8.78 16.81 -13.10
C GLU A 78 9.78 15.65 -12.99
N GLU A 79 10.78 15.74 -12.10
CA GLU A 79 11.77 14.69 -11.92
C GLU A 79 11.12 13.44 -11.30
N GLU A 80 10.31 13.64 -10.26
CA GLU A 80 9.53 12.60 -9.60
C GLU A 80 8.54 11.96 -10.56
N LEU A 81 7.82 12.74 -11.36
CA LEU A 81 6.89 12.24 -12.36
C LEU A 81 7.60 11.42 -13.45
N ASN A 82 8.76 11.87 -13.91
CA ASN A 82 9.58 11.15 -14.89
C ASN A 82 10.05 9.79 -14.35
N GLU A 83 10.41 9.69 -13.08
CA GLU A 83 10.73 8.40 -12.44
C GLU A 83 9.52 7.45 -12.42
N LEU A 84 8.32 7.96 -12.13
CA LEU A 84 7.10 7.15 -12.12
C LEU A 84 6.70 6.65 -13.51
N ASN A 85 6.87 7.48 -14.55
CA ASN A 85 6.54 7.11 -15.93
C ASN A 85 7.37 5.92 -16.46
N LYS A 86 8.51 5.61 -15.83
CA LYS A 86 9.29 4.40 -16.13
C LYS A 86 8.59 3.11 -15.71
N LEU A 87 7.57 3.16 -14.85
CA LEU A 87 6.93 1.98 -14.26
C LEU A 87 5.93 1.25 -15.17
N SER A 88 5.75 1.65 -16.44
CA SER A 88 4.76 1.04 -17.35
C SER A 88 3.34 1.01 -16.75
N ARG A 89 2.98 2.11 -16.07
CA ARG A 89 1.67 2.37 -15.46
C ARG A 89 1.21 3.76 -15.87
N GLU A 90 -0.10 3.94 -15.93
CA GLU A 90 -0.66 5.27 -16.16
C GLU A 90 -0.59 6.08 -14.86
N VAL A 91 0.00 7.28 -14.93
CA VAL A 91 0.12 8.17 -13.78
C VAL A 91 -1.00 9.21 -13.83
N LEU A 92 -1.90 9.15 -12.84
CA LEU A 92 -2.99 10.09 -12.64
C LEU A 92 -2.57 11.17 -11.64
N VAL A 93 -2.38 12.38 -12.14
CA VAL A 93 -2.06 13.55 -11.35
C VAL A 93 -3.37 14.22 -10.89
N MET A 94 -3.61 14.23 -9.58
CA MET A 94 -4.87 14.68 -9.01
C MET A 94 -4.79 16.11 -8.48
N GLU A 95 -5.48 17.02 -9.16
CA GLU A 95 -5.73 18.37 -8.68
C GLU A 95 -6.84 18.35 -7.62
N SER A 96 -6.43 18.36 -6.35
CA SER A 96 -7.33 18.36 -5.18
C SER A 96 -6.69 19.06 -4.00
N LYS A 97 -7.51 19.48 -3.03
CA LYS A 97 -7.01 19.97 -1.72
C LYS A 97 -6.35 18.86 -0.91
N LEU A 98 -6.72 17.60 -1.15
CA LEU A 98 -6.06 16.44 -0.54
C LEU A 98 -4.82 16.07 -1.34
N LYS A 99 -3.70 15.86 -0.64
CA LYS A 99 -2.43 15.45 -1.27
C LYS A 99 -1.99 14.04 -0.87
N ALA A 100 -2.34 13.60 0.33
CA ALA A 100 -1.92 12.33 0.91
C ALA A 100 -2.78 11.15 0.42
N TRP A 101 -2.78 10.90 -0.89
CA TRP A 101 -3.65 9.89 -1.53
C TRP A 101 -3.46 8.49 -0.96
N GLY A 102 -2.23 8.12 -0.59
CA GLY A 102 -1.97 6.84 0.05
C GLY A 102 -2.65 6.65 1.40
N ASN A 103 -2.95 7.73 2.13
CA ASN A 103 -3.76 7.70 3.36
C ASN A 103 -5.26 7.72 3.08
N MET A 104 -5.67 8.42 2.04
CA MET A 104 -7.07 8.75 1.79
C MET A 104 -7.83 7.65 1.04
N MET A 105 -7.17 6.58 0.59
CA MET A 105 -7.86 5.46 -0.05
C MET A 105 -7.13 4.13 0.16
N LEU A 106 -7.87 3.03 -0.04
CA LEU A 106 -7.34 1.69 -0.22
C LEU A 106 -7.72 1.20 -1.62
N LEU A 107 -6.72 0.96 -2.44
CA LEU A 107 -6.91 0.61 -3.86
C LEU A 107 -6.45 -0.83 -4.13
N SER A 108 -7.30 -1.59 -4.80
CA SER A 108 -6.96 -2.86 -5.44
C SER A 108 -7.10 -2.73 -6.97
N ASP A 109 -6.87 -3.82 -7.69
CA ASP A 109 -7.13 -3.88 -9.13
C ASP A 109 -8.63 -3.92 -9.47
N ARG A 110 -9.51 -4.16 -8.47
CA ARG A 110 -10.95 -4.40 -8.70
C ARG A 110 -11.87 -3.47 -7.94
N GLY A 111 -11.36 -2.71 -6.98
CA GLY A 111 -12.16 -1.76 -6.24
C GLY A 111 -11.33 -0.81 -5.40
N VAL A 112 -12.00 0.23 -4.89
CA VAL A 112 -11.38 1.26 -4.08
C VAL A 112 -12.28 1.70 -2.93
N LEU A 113 -11.76 1.66 -1.70
CA LEU A 113 -12.37 2.33 -0.56
C LEU A 113 -11.78 3.72 -0.41
N PHE A 114 -12.62 4.74 -0.49
CA PHE A 114 -12.24 6.12 -0.20
C PHE A 114 -12.52 6.49 1.25
N SER A 115 -11.64 7.33 1.80
CA SER A 115 -11.92 8.08 3.02
C SER A 115 -13.10 9.02 2.79
N PRO A 116 -13.98 9.25 3.79
CA PRO A 116 -15.04 10.25 3.70
C PRO A 116 -14.53 11.69 3.50
N ARG A 117 -13.22 11.93 3.65
CA ARG A 117 -12.61 13.23 3.34
C ARG A 117 -12.46 13.46 1.84
N VAL A 118 -12.43 12.40 1.03
CA VAL A 118 -12.33 12.50 -0.43
C VAL A 118 -13.68 12.99 -0.96
N SER A 119 -13.64 14.05 -1.78
CA SER A 119 -14.85 14.58 -2.39
C SER A 119 -15.41 13.59 -3.42
N LYS A 120 -16.73 13.59 -3.62
CA LYS A 120 -17.37 12.75 -4.65
C LYS A 120 -16.79 13.04 -6.04
N GLN A 121 -16.55 14.32 -6.35
CA GLN A 121 -15.93 14.75 -7.60
C GLN A 121 -14.52 14.16 -7.81
N ASP A 122 -13.68 14.16 -6.76
CA ASP A 122 -12.34 13.57 -6.86
C ASP A 122 -12.40 12.04 -7.00
N ALA A 123 -13.33 11.39 -6.30
CA ALA A 123 -13.54 9.96 -6.43
C ALA A 123 -14.01 9.56 -7.84
N GLU A 124 -14.94 10.32 -8.43
CA GLU A 124 -15.42 10.11 -9.80
C GLU A 124 -14.29 10.24 -10.82
N LYS A 125 -13.44 11.29 -10.73
CA LYS A 125 -12.25 11.44 -11.60
C LYS A 125 -11.34 10.21 -11.56
N ILE A 126 -11.12 9.65 -10.37
CA ILE A 126 -10.29 8.45 -10.20
C ILE A 126 -11.01 7.23 -10.79
N VAL A 127 -12.27 7.00 -10.42
CA VAL A 127 -13.01 5.80 -10.80
C VAL A 127 -13.29 5.76 -12.30
N ASP A 128 -13.60 6.89 -12.95
CA ASP A 128 -13.84 6.97 -14.39
C ASP A 128 -12.60 6.50 -15.19
N SER A 129 -11.41 6.78 -14.65
CA SER A 129 -10.15 6.32 -15.24
C SER A 129 -9.92 4.81 -15.00
N LEU A 130 -10.37 4.28 -13.86
CA LEU A 130 -10.06 2.92 -13.42
C LEU A 130 -11.13 1.87 -13.78
N SER A 131 -12.38 2.26 -13.99
CA SER A 131 -13.54 1.38 -14.22
C SER A 131 -13.70 0.27 -13.16
N ILE A 132 -13.66 0.65 -11.87
CA ILE A 132 -13.74 -0.26 -10.71
C ILE A 132 -14.86 0.10 -9.73
N ASP A 133 -15.27 -0.86 -8.88
CA ASP A 133 -16.22 -0.60 -7.80
C ASP A 133 -15.63 0.39 -6.78
N TYR A 134 -16.44 1.30 -6.24
CA TYR A 134 -16.00 2.23 -5.20
C TYR A 134 -17.00 2.41 -4.06
N GLY A 135 -16.49 2.81 -2.90
CA GLY A 135 -17.29 3.13 -1.72
C GLY A 135 -16.57 4.10 -0.80
N PHE A 136 -17.30 4.64 0.18
CA PHE A 136 -16.76 5.54 1.20
C PHE A 136 -17.02 4.96 2.58
N SER A 137 -15.98 4.90 3.42
CA SER A 137 -16.13 4.53 4.84
C SER A 137 -14.90 4.96 5.63
N THR A 138 -15.06 5.10 6.94
CA THR A 138 -13.92 5.04 7.87
C THR A 138 -13.53 3.58 8.12
N LEU A 139 -12.35 3.37 8.71
CA LEU A 139 -11.94 2.08 9.26
C LEU A 139 -11.49 2.29 10.71
N ALA A 140 -12.10 1.59 11.66
CA ALA A 140 -11.94 1.79 13.09
C ALA A 140 -12.05 3.28 13.51
N ASN A 141 -13.01 4.01 12.91
CA ASN A 141 -13.20 5.46 13.06
C ASN A 141 -12.05 6.36 12.57
N TYR A 142 -11.03 5.80 11.89
CA TYR A 142 -9.97 6.59 11.26
C TYR A 142 -10.33 6.99 9.83
N MET A 143 -10.02 8.24 9.51
CA MET A 143 -10.14 8.79 8.15
C MET A 143 -8.98 8.35 7.24
N ALA A 144 -7.82 7.99 7.82
CA ALA A 144 -6.65 7.54 7.07
C ALA A 144 -6.75 6.03 6.76
N VAL A 145 -7.80 5.64 6.02
CA VAL A 145 -8.12 4.23 5.73
C VAL A 145 -6.94 3.47 5.12
N GLY A 146 -6.15 4.14 4.27
CA GLY A 146 -4.98 3.58 3.63
C GLY A 146 -3.88 3.13 4.59
N ALA A 147 -3.83 3.68 5.80
CA ALA A 147 -2.79 3.35 6.78
C ALA A 147 -3.04 2.01 7.50
N LEU A 148 -4.28 1.53 7.48
CA LEU A 148 -4.74 0.38 8.26
C LEU A 148 -4.78 -0.93 7.46
N ALA A 149 -4.47 -0.89 6.16
CA ALA A 149 -4.46 -2.09 5.33
C ALA A 149 -3.35 -2.08 4.27
N VAL A 150 -2.95 -3.28 3.85
CA VAL A 150 -1.95 -3.52 2.80
C VAL A 150 -2.46 -4.62 1.87
N THR A 151 -2.55 -4.32 0.59
CA THR A 151 -2.93 -5.30 -0.45
C THR A 151 -1.69 -6.03 -0.95
N GLY A 152 -1.83 -7.33 -1.21
CA GLY A 152 -0.75 -8.20 -1.70
C GLY A 152 -1.32 -9.38 -2.50
N GLY A 153 -1.44 -9.22 -3.82
CA GLY A 153 -2.08 -10.21 -4.67
C GLY A 153 -3.56 -10.38 -4.34
N LYS A 154 -3.96 -11.59 -3.95
CA LYS A 154 -5.37 -11.95 -3.61
C LYS A 154 -5.75 -11.64 -2.15
N ILE A 155 -4.83 -11.05 -1.38
CA ILE A 155 -4.96 -10.80 0.05
C ILE A 155 -4.99 -9.31 0.35
N CYS A 156 -5.80 -8.91 1.33
CA CYS A 156 -5.74 -7.63 2.00
C CYS A 156 -5.41 -7.87 3.49
N PHE A 157 -4.18 -7.57 3.90
CA PHE A 157 -3.84 -7.53 5.31
C PHE A 157 -4.51 -6.31 5.92
N VAL A 158 -5.16 -6.48 7.08
CA VAL A 158 -5.85 -5.39 7.77
C VAL A 158 -5.43 -5.32 9.22
N SER A 159 -5.53 -4.14 9.83
CA SER A 159 -5.25 -3.95 11.24
C SER A 159 -6.21 -4.77 12.13
N LYS A 160 -5.71 -5.32 13.25
CA LYS A 160 -6.55 -6.04 14.23
C LYS A 160 -7.66 -5.18 14.88
N ILE A 161 -7.61 -3.85 14.77
CA ILE A 161 -8.67 -2.98 15.30
C ILE A 161 -9.92 -2.94 14.41
N LEU A 162 -9.86 -3.44 13.16
CA LEU A 162 -11.04 -3.46 12.30
C LEU A 162 -12.05 -4.51 12.80
N ASN A 163 -13.32 -4.15 12.77
CA ASN A 163 -14.41 -5.07 13.09
C ASN A 163 -14.80 -5.94 11.87
N GLU A 164 -15.66 -6.93 12.07
CA GLU A 164 -16.05 -7.88 11.00
C GLU A 164 -16.88 -7.21 9.88
N GLU A 165 -17.66 -6.18 10.19
CA GLU A 165 -18.43 -5.46 9.17
C GLU A 165 -17.51 -4.66 8.24
N GLU A 166 -16.50 -4.00 8.80
CA GLU A 166 -15.47 -3.27 8.06
C GLU A 166 -14.61 -4.21 7.20
N LYS A 167 -14.27 -5.39 7.73
CA LYS A 167 -13.59 -6.43 6.95
C LYS A 167 -14.44 -6.88 5.78
N LYS A 168 -15.71 -7.23 6.02
CA LYS A 168 -16.64 -7.65 4.97
C LYS A 168 -16.81 -6.57 3.89
N LEU A 169 -16.93 -5.31 4.28
CA LEU A 169 -16.95 -4.19 3.34
C LEU A 169 -15.71 -4.18 2.43
N LEU A 170 -14.51 -4.35 3.01
CA LEU A 170 -13.27 -4.41 2.24
C LEU A 170 -13.22 -5.63 1.32
N GLU A 171 -13.71 -6.79 1.76
CA GLU A 171 -13.77 -8.01 0.94
C GLU A 171 -14.71 -7.83 -0.25
N ASP A 172 -15.91 -7.32 -0.01
CA ASP A 172 -16.95 -7.10 -1.02
C ASP A 172 -16.51 -6.04 -2.03
N LEU A 173 -15.82 -4.99 -1.58
CA LEU A 173 -15.41 -3.88 -2.44
C LEU A 173 -14.10 -4.16 -3.19
N LEU A 174 -13.04 -4.54 -2.47
CA LEU A 174 -11.72 -4.76 -3.08
C LEU A 174 -11.63 -6.11 -3.79
N LYS A 175 -12.59 -7.01 -3.55
CA LYS A 175 -12.59 -8.40 -4.00
C LYS A 175 -11.34 -9.15 -3.53
N LEU A 176 -10.90 -8.93 -2.30
CA LEU A 176 -9.72 -9.57 -1.70
C LEU A 176 -10.11 -10.19 -0.37
N LYS A 177 -9.53 -11.33 0.01
CA LYS A 177 -9.73 -11.88 1.36
C LYS A 177 -9.00 -11.05 2.39
N THR A 178 -9.63 -10.77 3.52
CA THR A 178 -9.03 -9.98 4.59
C THR A 178 -8.43 -10.85 5.69
N TYR A 179 -7.29 -10.43 6.23
CA TYR A 179 -6.67 -11.09 7.39
C TYR A 179 -6.14 -10.07 8.38
N SER A 180 -6.56 -10.20 9.64
CA SER A 180 -6.20 -9.28 10.71
C SER A 180 -4.81 -9.58 11.28
N ILE A 181 -3.91 -8.60 11.22
CA ILE A 181 -2.53 -8.73 11.69
C ILE A 181 -2.07 -7.48 12.46
N THR A 182 -0.94 -7.61 13.14
CA THR A 182 -0.09 -6.50 13.57
C THR A 182 1.32 -6.73 13.06
N VAL A 183 2.13 -5.68 13.08
CA VAL A 183 3.56 -5.73 12.73
C VAL A 183 4.34 -4.88 13.72
N ASN A 184 5.67 -5.01 13.73
CA ASN A 184 6.53 -4.13 14.54
C ASN A 184 6.13 -4.04 16.01
N ASP A 185 5.84 -5.19 16.64
CA ASP A 185 5.50 -5.28 18.07
C ASP A 185 4.19 -4.56 18.41
N GLY A 186 3.12 -4.93 17.70
CA GLY A 186 1.76 -4.47 17.98
C GLY A 186 1.35 -3.18 17.25
N LEU A 187 2.09 -2.74 16.24
CA LEU A 187 1.74 -1.55 15.45
C LEU A 187 0.45 -1.80 14.66
N MET A 188 -0.57 -0.97 14.94
CA MET A 188 -1.87 -1.06 14.29
C MET A 188 -1.91 -0.40 12.90
N PHE A 189 -1.03 0.56 12.61
CA PHE A 189 -0.89 1.19 11.29
C PHE A 189 0.00 0.32 10.39
N ILE A 190 -0.52 -0.84 10.02
CA ILE A 190 0.27 -1.93 9.43
C ILE A 190 0.98 -1.55 8.12
N ARG A 191 0.44 -0.59 7.35
CA ARG A 191 1.11 -0.08 6.15
C ARG A 191 2.49 0.50 6.45
N LEU A 192 2.72 1.06 7.65
CA LEU A 192 4.04 1.58 8.01
C LEU A 192 5.08 0.46 8.12
N GLY A 193 4.68 -0.74 8.53
CA GLY A 193 5.60 -1.84 8.85
C GLY A 193 5.60 -2.99 7.85
N MET A 194 4.77 -2.97 6.81
CA MET A 194 4.62 -4.08 5.88
C MET A 194 4.62 -3.62 4.42
N LEU A 195 5.26 -4.44 3.58
CA LEU A 195 5.15 -4.41 2.13
C LEU A 195 4.74 -5.80 1.66
N ALA A 196 3.71 -5.88 0.82
CA ALA A 196 3.21 -7.14 0.29
C ALA A 196 3.13 -7.07 -1.23
N SER A 197 3.44 -8.20 -1.86
CA SER A 197 3.32 -8.44 -3.29
C SER A 197 2.60 -9.78 -3.49
N PRO A 198 2.24 -10.15 -4.73
CA PRO A 198 1.76 -11.50 -5.02
C PRO A 198 2.77 -12.62 -4.68
N HIS A 199 4.06 -12.29 -4.54
CA HIS A 199 5.14 -13.28 -4.49
C HIS A 199 5.87 -13.37 -3.15
N GLY A 200 5.81 -12.31 -2.35
CA GLY A 200 6.53 -12.21 -1.08
C GLY A 200 6.02 -11.09 -0.19
N ILE A 201 6.47 -11.12 1.07
CA ILE A 201 6.15 -10.14 2.09
C ILE A 201 7.44 -9.68 2.78
N LEU A 202 7.57 -8.37 2.96
CA LEU A 202 8.57 -7.76 3.82
C LEU A 202 7.88 -7.10 4.99
N VAL A 203 8.41 -7.34 6.20
CA VAL A 203 7.95 -6.68 7.42
C VAL A 203 9.10 -5.97 8.11
N GLY A 204 8.80 -4.97 8.94
CA GLY A 204 9.81 -4.26 9.72
C GLY A 204 10.53 -5.17 10.71
N GLU A 205 11.77 -4.82 11.04
CA GLU A 205 12.68 -5.65 11.85
C GLU A 205 12.15 -5.97 13.26
N SER A 206 11.33 -5.08 13.80
CA SER A 206 10.68 -5.21 15.11
C SER A 206 9.50 -6.19 15.13
N THR A 207 9.04 -6.69 13.99
CA THR A 207 7.91 -7.64 13.93
C THR A 207 8.22 -8.91 14.73
N THR A 208 7.35 -9.34 15.63
CA THR A 208 7.64 -10.44 16.56
C THR A 208 7.42 -11.81 15.92
N GLY A 209 7.85 -12.88 16.61
CA GLY A 209 7.65 -14.25 16.13
C GLY A 209 6.17 -14.65 16.03
N SER A 210 5.33 -14.20 16.96
CA SER A 210 3.88 -14.42 16.91
C SER A 210 3.23 -13.66 15.76
N GLU A 211 3.63 -12.42 15.49
CA GLU A 211 3.15 -11.65 14.34
C GLU A 211 3.54 -12.31 13.01
N LEU A 212 4.77 -12.81 12.90
CA LEU A 212 5.19 -13.57 11.72
C LEU A 212 4.35 -14.85 11.53
N MET A 213 3.96 -15.52 12.61
CA MET A 213 3.09 -16.69 12.56
C MET A 213 1.69 -16.32 12.05
N ASP A 214 1.10 -15.24 12.55
CA ASP A 214 -0.20 -14.72 12.08
C ASP A 214 -0.17 -14.43 10.58
N ILE A 215 0.88 -13.76 10.09
CA ILE A 215 1.07 -13.44 8.67
C ILE A 215 1.23 -14.73 7.85
N SER A 216 2.01 -15.70 8.33
CA SER A 216 2.21 -16.98 7.66
C SER A 216 0.91 -17.78 7.54
N LEU A 217 0.08 -17.77 8.58
CA LEU A 217 -1.23 -18.42 8.57
C LEU A 217 -2.19 -17.75 7.59
N ALA A 218 -2.22 -16.42 7.54
CA ALA A 218 -3.01 -15.66 6.58
C ALA A 218 -2.67 -16.03 5.13
N VAL A 219 -1.37 -16.08 4.80
CA VAL A 219 -0.90 -16.47 3.46
C VAL A 219 -1.27 -17.91 3.12
N SER A 220 -1.10 -18.84 4.08
CA SER A 220 -1.44 -20.25 3.87
C SER A 220 -2.95 -20.46 3.66
N SER A 221 -3.78 -19.68 4.35
CA SER A 221 -5.24 -19.75 4.30
C SER A 221 -5.83 -19.16 3.02
N ALA A 222 -5.10 -18.28 2.34
CA ALA A 222 -5.51 -17.74 1.05
C ALA A 222 -5.47 -18.81 -0.07
N GLY A 223 -4.81 -19.96 0.18
CA GLY A 223 -4.57 -21.03 -0.78
C GLY A 223 -3.31 -20.77 -1.59
N SER A 224 -2.53 -21.83 -1.84
CA SER A 224 -1.46 -21.82 -2.84
C SER A 224 -2.05 -21.37 -4.18
N PHE A 225 -1.42 -20.38 -4.81
CA PHE A 225 -1.85 -19.78 -6.08
C PHE A 225 -2.05 -20.79 -7.19
#